data_AF-A0A2H9SEP0-F1
#
_entry.id   AF-A0A2H9SEP0-F1
#
_cell.length_a   1.000
_cell.length_b   1.000
_cell.length_c   1.000
_cell.angle_alpha   90.00
_cell.angle_beta   90.00
_cell.angle_gamma   90.00
#
_symmetry.space_group_name_H-M   'P 1'
#
loop_
_entity.id
_entity.type
_entity.pdbx_description
1 polymer ?
#
loop_
_entity_poly.entity_id
_entity_poly.type
_entity_poly.pdbx_seq_one_letter_code
_entity_poly.pdbx_strand_id
1 'polypeptide(L)' 'MISLSSMLAGCQILSTTEYATNNRDQYLQSRNGPGLVIPKPLSDSNISEFYRLPDQTQPARIGITPPVVDAHKSNES' A
#
# COMPACT_ATOMS: atom_id res chain seq x y z
N MET A 1 -50.38 24.34 1.54
CA MET A 1 -49.32 25.03 0.78
C MET A 1 -48.01 24.32 1.06
N ILE A 2 -47.61 23.34 0.22
CA ILE A 2 -46.32 22.65 0.36
C ILE A 2 -45.37 23.38 -0.59
N SER A 3 -44.76 24.45 -0.09
CA SER A 3 -43.81 25.28 -0.83
C SER A 3 -42.40 24.74 -0.60
N LEU A 4 -41.87 24.08 -1.64
CA LEU A 4 -40.55 24.32 -2.21
C LEU A 4 -39.44 24.73 -1.21
N SER A 5 -38.73 23.74 -0.68
CA SER A 5 -37.36 23.90 -0.18
C SER A 5 -36.51 22.80 -0.79
N SER A 6 -36.40 22.87 -2.11
CA SER A 6 -35.42 22.15 -2.90
C SER A 6 -34.02 22.68 -2.57
N MET A 7 -33.04 21.77 -2.62
CA MET A 7 -31.63 22.06 -2.89
C MET A 7 -30.81 22.78 -1.81
N LEU A 8 -30.43 22.09 -0.73
CA LEU A 8 -29.10 22.32 -0.12
C LEU A 8 -28.53 21.16 0.71
N ALA A 9 -28.82 19.90 0.36
CA ALA A 9 -28.19 18.74 1.00
C ALA A 9 -27.41 17.85 0.00
N GLY A 10 -27.08 18.38 -1.18
CA GLY A 10 -26.38 17.66 -2.25
C GLY A 10 -24.88 17.91 -2.34
N CYS A 11 -24.29 18.74 -1.48
CA CYS A 11 -22.86 19.06 -1.49
C CYS A 11 -22.17 18.49 -0.24
N GLN A 12 -22.14 17.16 -0.11
CA GLN A 12 -21.21 16.47 0.80
C GLN A 12 -20.32 15.46 0.05
N ILE A 13 -20.48 15.35 -1.28
CA ILE A 13 -19.69 14.41 -2.11
C ILE A 13 -18.55 15.18 -2.79
N LEU A 14 -17.61 15.76 -2.02
CA LEU A 14 -16.35 16.21 -2.65
C LEU A 14 -15.20 16.41 -1.67
N SER A 15 -14.81 15.38 -0.91
CA SER A 15 -13.48 15.38 -0.29
C SER A 15 -12.96 13.98 0.04
N THR A 16 -13.23 13.00 -0.80
CA THR A 16 -12.32 11.88 -0.92
C THR A 16 -12.11 11.65 -2.41
N THR A 17 -11.03 12.19 -2.94
CA THR A 17 -10.36 11.56 -4.09
C THR A 17 -9.85 10.20 -3.61
N GLU A 18 -10.75 9.30 -3.22
CA GLU A 18 -10.41 7.89 -3.21
C GLU A 18 -10.20 7.59 -4.67
N TYR A 19 -8.97 7.21 -5.00
CA TYR A 19 -8.60 6.85 -6.34
C TYR A 19 -9.38 5.56 -6.63
N ALA A 20 -10.61 5.73 -7.14
CA ALA A 20 -11.59 4.67 -7.37
C ALA A 20 -11.20 3.77 -8.54
N THR A 21 -10.04 4.03 -9.16
CA THR A 21 -9.52 3.26 -10.28
C THR A 21 -8.17 2.72 -9.87
N ASN A 22 -7.96 1.42 -10.10
CA ASN A 22 -6.78 0.60 -9.80
C ASN A 22 -6.80 -0.11 -8.44
N ASN A 23 -7.78 -0.98 -8.20
CA ASN A 23 -7.70 -2.18 -7.35
C ASN A 23 -6.72 -2.09 -6.15
N ARG A 24 -6.86 -1.05 -5.32
CA ARG A 24 -5.88 -0.67 -4.31
C ARG A 24 -5.64 -1.71 -3.23
N ASP A 25 -6.54 -2.66 -3.08
CA ASP A 25 -6.41 -3.69 -2.06
C ASP A 25 -6.05 -5.05 -2.66
N GLN A 26 -5.98 -5.17 -3.99
CA GLN A 26 -5.69 -6.45 -4.64
C GLN A 26 -4.27 -6.92 -4.33
N TYR A 27 -3.30 -6.00 -4.20
CA TYR A 27 -1.95 -6.38 -3.75
C TYR A 27 -1.90 -6.75 -2.26
N LEU A 28 -2.82 -6.25 -1.43
CA LEU A 28 -2.91 -6.60 0.01
C LEU A 28 -3.44 -8.02 0.21
N GLN A 29 -4.24 -8.52 -0.74
CA GLN A 29 -4.79 -9.87 -0.73
C GLN A 29 -3.86 -10.89 -1.43
N SER A 30 -2.87 -10.40 -2.18
CA SER A 30 -1.89 -11.24 -2.87
C SER A 30 -0.99 -11.96 -1.88
N ARG A 31 -0.61 -13.19 -2.21
CA ARG A 31 0.43 -13.95 -1.51
C ARG A 31 1.59 -14.20 -2.47
N ASN A 32 2.77 -14.48 -1.92
CA ASN A 32 3.88 -14.99 -2.72
C ASN A 32 3.43 -16.19 -3.55
N GLY A 33 3.83 -16.21 -4.82
CA GLY A 33 3.55 -17.31 -5.74
C GLY A 33 4.28 -18.60 -5.33
N PRO A 34 4.11 -19.69 -6.11
CA PRO A 34 4.84 -20.93 -5.86
C PRO A 34 6.35 -20.70 -5.87
N GLY A 35 7.07 -21.48 -5.06
CA GLY A 35 8.53 -21.46 -5.03
C GLY A 35 9.12 -21.76 -6.41
N LEU A 36 10.27 -21.14 -6.71
CA LEU A 36 10.93 -21.31 -7.98
C LEU A 36 11.42 -22.76 -8.14
N VAL A 37 11.05 -23.41 -9.24
CA VAL A 37 11.54 -24.75 -9.58
C VAL A 37 12.79 -24.60 -10.43
N ILE A 38 13.91 -25.10 -9.93
CA ILE A 38 15.19 -25.02 -10.62
C ILE A 38 15.49 -26.35 -11.31
N PRO A 39 15.65 -26.36 -12.64
CA PRO A 39 16.04 -27.56 -13.35
C PRO A 39 17.51 -27.89 -13.12
N LYS A 40 17.85 -29.17 -13.01
CA LYS A 40 19.25 -29.64 -12.98
C LYS A 40 19.98 -29.21 -14.27
N PRO A 41 21.30 -28.90 -14.22
CA PRO A 41 22.20 -28.96 -13.07
C PRO A 41 22.21 -27.69 -12.20
N LEU A 42 21.32 -26.73 -12.48
CA LEU A 42 21.27 -25.47 -11.73
C LEU A 42 20.81 -25.75 -10.30
N SER A 43 21.30 -24.93 -9.36
CA SER A 43 20.97 -25.03 -7.94
C SER A 43 20.47 -23.69 -7.42
N ASP A 44 19.85 -23.67 -6.23
CA ASP A 44 19.38 -22.44 -5.58
C ASP A 44 20.48 -21.37 -5.44
N SER A 45 21.72 -21.81 -5.29
CA SER A 45 22.88 -20.92 -5.19
C SER A 45 23.17 -20.11 -6.46
N ASN A 46 22.58 -20.49 -7.60
CA ASN A 46 22.77 -19.81 -8.88
C ASN A 46 21.68 -18.76 -9.17
N ILE A 47 20.66 -18.63 -8.32
CA ILE A 47 19.59 -17.67 -8.53
C ILE A 47 19.94 -16.33 -7.88
N SER A 48 19.56 -15.25 -8.55
CA SER A 48 19.57 -13.92 -7.96
C SER A 48 18.66 -13.83 -6.74
N GLU A 49 19.11 -13.14 -5.70
CA GLU A 49 18.34 -12.79 -4.50
C GLU A 49 17.02 -12.08 -4.84
N PHE A 50 16.90 -11.49 -6.03
CA PHE A 50 15.67 -10.86 -6.53
C PHE A 50 14.44 -11.80 -6.46
N TYR A 51 14.64 -13.11 -6.64
CA TYR A 51 13.54 -14.09 -6.60
C TYR A 51 13.31 -14.68 -5.21
N ARG A 52 14.13 -14.33 -4.21
CA ARG A 52 13.97 -14.76 -2.82
C ARG A 52 13.03 -13.79 -2.11
N LEU A 53 11.74 -13.98 -2.33
CA LEU A 53 10.72 -13.19 -1.65
C LEU A 53 10.68 -13.55 -0.16
N PRO A 54 10.68 -12.57 0.75
CA PRO A 54 10.54 -12.82 2.17
C PRO A 54 9.11 -13.30 2.49
N ASP A 55 8.97 -14.02 3.60
CA ASP A 55 7.66 -14.49 4.06
C ASP A 55 6.75 -13.31 4.44
N GLN A 56 5.56 -13.29 3.85
CA GLN A 56 4.53 -12.28 4.12
C GLN A 56 3.66 -12.71 5.31
N THR A 57 4.20 -12.62 6.53
CA THR A 57 3.50 -13.01 7.77
C THR A 57 2.76 -11.86 8.45
N GLN A 58 3.00 -10.63 8.03
CA GLN A 58 2.50 -9.42 8.68
C GLN A 58 1.48 -8.66 7.82
N PRO A 59 0.50 -7.98 8.45
CA PRO A 59 -0.45 -7.15 7.72
C PRO A 59 0.25 -5.92 7.12
N ALA A 60 -0.01 -5.64 5.84
CA ALA A 60 0.56 -4.51 5.09
C ALA A 60 -0.12 -3.16 5.42
N ARG A 61 -0.30 -2.85 6.71
CA ARG A 61 -0.82 -1.55 7.16
C ARG A 61 0.34 -0.57 7.31
N ILE A 62 0.43 0.40 6.41
CA ILE A 62 1.49 1.41 6.41
C ILE A 62 0.94 2.83 6.53
N GLY A 63 1.68 3.70 7.23
CA GLY A 63 1.44 5.14 7.19
C GLY A 63 2.13 5.75 5.97
N ILE A 64 1.40 6.50 5.16
CA ILE A 64 1.95 7.22 3.99
C ILE A 64 2.24 8.70 4.28
N THR A 65 1.94 9.15 5.49
CA THR A 65 2.26 10.50 5.92
C THR A 65 3.79 10.67 5.95
N PRO A 66 4.32 11.81 5.45
CA PRO A 66 5.75 12.08 5.54
C PRO A 66 6.27 11.90 6.97
N PRO A 67 7.47 11.33 7.14
CA PRO A 67 8.07 11.23 8.46
C PRO A 67 8.29 12.63 9.02
N VAL A 68 7.96 12.83 10.30
CA VAL A 68 8.31 14.06 11.00
C VAL A 68 9.80 13.98 11.29
N VAL A 69 10.60 14.82 10.62
CA VAL A 69 12.00 15.03 11.00
C VAL A 69 12.01 15.77 12.33
N ASP A 70 12.51 15.11 13.39
CA ASP A 70 12.77 15.76 14.66
C ASP A 70 13.82 16.87 14.44
N ALA A 71 13.36 18.12 14.44
CA ALA A 71 14.22 19.30 14.32
C ALA A 71 15.04 19.58 15.61
N HIS A 72 15.49 18.54 16.30
CA HIS A 72 16.33 18.65 17.50
C HIS A 72 17.40 17.55 17.53
N LYS A 73 18.39 17.70 16.66
CA LYS A 73 19.74 17.18 16.90
C LYS A 73 20.79 18.17 16.38
N SER A 74 20.82 19.36 16.99
CA SER A 74 21.84 20.39 16.71
C SER A 74 22.37 20.98 18.02
N ASN A 75 22.79 20.12 18.95
CA ASN A 75 23.53 20.54 20.13
C ASN A 75 24.24 19.32 20.72
N GLU A 76 25.27 18.87 20.01
CA GLU A 76 26.38 18.11 20.59
C GLU A 76 27.63 19.00 20.49
N SER A 77 28.01 19.60 21.63
CA SER A 77 29.32 20.17 21.95
C SER A 77 29.45 20.23 23.46
#